data_AF-A0A2R6IL62-F1
#
_entry.id   AF-A0A2R6IL62-F1
#
_cell.length_a   1.000
_cell.length_b   1.000
_cell.length_c   1.000
_cell.angle_alpha   90.00
_cell.angle_beta   90.00
_cell.angle_gamma   90.00
#
_symmetry.space_group_name_H-M   'P 1'
#
loop_
_entity.id
_entity.type
_entity.pdbx_description
1 polymer ?
#
loop_
_entity_poly.entity_id
_entity_poly.type
_entity_poly.pdbx_seq_one_letter_code
_entity_poly.pdbx_strand_id
1 'polypeptide(L)'
;MPPTLPTDADAWADRLQAAINDREAFAAAAAGFEATFRFEVLPDDAYPGDPVALTVVVSDGACVAARGHDRDADYDFVLRGPYLAWKDLLAGDVDVSDAVMGGRFDLEGPTTTLLQRREAIAELVRAARSVDVEYAY
;
A
#
# COMPACT_ATOMS: atom_id res chain seq x y z
N MET A 1 1.02 17.66 11.05
CA MET A 1 2.24 17.36 10.28
C MET A 1 2.01 16.03 9.58
N PRO A 2 2.32 15.91 8.28
CA PRO A 2 2.28 14.63 7.59
C PRO A 2 3.29 13.66 8.21
N PRO A 3 3.08 12.34 8.11
CA PRO A 3 4.07 11.34 8.48
C PRO A 3 5.22 11.36 7.47
N THR A 4 6.44 11.06 7.92
CA THR A 4 7.62 10.98 7.05
C THR A 4 7.92 9.53 6.69
N LEU A 5 7.84 9.14 5.42
CA LEU A 5 8.26 7.80 5.00
C LEU A 5 9.79 7.73 4.76
N PRO A 6 10.46 6.64 5.17
CA PRO A 6 9.90 5.44 5.81
C PRO A 6 9.86 5.48 7.36
N THR A 7 10.32 6.55 7.99
CA THR A 7 10.53 6.66 9.45
C THR A 7 9.24 6.58 10.29
N ASP A 8 8.16 7.20 9.83
CA ASP A 8 6.85 7.26 10.49
C ASP A 8 5.81 6.34 9.82
N ALA A 9 6.25 5.17 9.34
CA ALA A 9 5.39 4.27 8.57
C ALA A 9 4.11 3.87 9.31
N ASP A 10 4.15 3.65 10.63
CA ASP A 10 2.97 3.38 11.44
C ASP A 10 1.95 4.54 11.38
N ALA A 11 2.42 5.78 11.52
CA ALA A 11 1.55 6.95 11.46
C ALA A 11 1.02 7.23 10.04
N TRP A 12 1.71 6.74 9.00
CA TRP A 12 1.19 6.71 7.64
C TRP A 12 0.13 5.62 7.46
N ALA A 13 0.35 4.42 8.01
CA ALA A 13 -0.61 3.32 7.97
C ALA A 13 -1.94 3.69 8.64
N ASP A 14 -1.90 4.33 9.80
CA ASP A 14 -3.11 4.82 10.49
C ASP A 14 -3.92 5.79 9.61
N ARG A 15 -3.23 6.70 8.90
CA ARG A 15 -3.88 7.65 7.98
C ARG A 15 -4.41 6.97 6.73
N LEU A 16 -3.69 5.99 6.20
CA LEU A 16 -4.15 5.17 5.09
C LEU A 16 -5.44 4.43 5.45
N GLN A 17 -5.50 3.81 6.62
CA GLN A 17 -6.71 3.14 7.08
C GLN A 17 -7.91 4.10 7.12
N ALA A 18 -7.72 5.30 7.67
CA ALA A 18 -8.76 6.32 7.68
C ALA A 18 -9.17 6.75 6.26
N ALA A 19 -8.20 7.00 5.37
CA ALA A 19 -8.44 7.42 3.99
C ALA A 19 -9.14 6.33 3.15
N ILE A 20 -8.88 5.05 3.42
CA ILE A 20 -9.60 3.93 2.80
C ILE A 20 -11.06 3.90 3.27
N ASN A 21 -11.28 3.99 4.59
CA ASN A 21 -12.61 3.88 5.18
C ASN A 21 -13.52 5.10 4.91
N ASP A 22 -12.96 6.26 4.57
CA ASP A 22 -13.71 7.44 4.16
C ASP A 22 -14.24 7.34 2.71
N ARG A 23 -13.82 6.33 1.94
CA ARG A 23 -14.20 6.15 0.53
C ARG A 23 -15.35 5.17 0.36
N GLU A 24 -16.53 5.70 0.06
CA GLU A 24 -17.70 4.89 -0.32
C GLU A 24 -17.42 3.98 -1.53
N ALA A 25 -16.64 4.47 -2.50
CA ALA A 25 -16.23 3.70 -3.67
C ALA A 25 -15.39 2.47 -3.31
N PHE A 26 -14.51 2.59 -2.31
CA PHE A 26 -13.74 1.46 -1.82
C PHE A 26 -14.67 0.44 -1.15
N ALA A 27 -15.57 0.90 -0.27
CA ALA A 27 -16.51 0.01 0.42
C ALA A 27 -17.39 -0.78 -0.54
N ALA A 28 -17.89 -0.14 -1.60
CA ALA A 28 -18.67 -0.82 -2.64
C ALA A 28 -17.82 -1.83 -3.43
N ALA A 29 -16.60 -1.48 -3.81
CA ALA A 29 -15.73 -2.33 -4.63
C ALA A 29 -15.14 -3.52 -3.86
N ALA A 30 -14.91 -3.36 -2.55
CA ALA A 30 -14.35 -4.37 -1.65
C ALA A 30 -15.43 -5.14 -0.86
N ALA A 31 -16.71 -4.96 -1.14
CA ALA A 31 -17.78 -5.74 -0.52
C ALA A 31 -17.60 -7.25 -0.76
N GLY A 32 -17.68 -8.05 0.31
CA GLY A 32 -17.40 -9.48 0.29
C GLY A 32 -15.97 -9.84 -0.15
N PHE A 33 -15.01 -8.94 0.08
CA PHE A 33 -13.59 -9.19 -0.16
C PHE A 33 -12.81 -9.20 1.15
N GLU A 34 -12.22 -10.35 1.44
CA GLU A 34 -11.29 -10.55 2.54
C GLU A 34 -9.88 -10.65 1.96
N ALA A 35 -8.97 -9.79 2.39
CA ALA A 35 -7.59 -9.85 1.98
C ALA A 35 -6.66 -9.11 2.94
N THR A 36 -5.46 -9.66 3.10
CA THR A 36 -4.35 -9.00 3.78
C THR A 36 -3.29 -8.61 2.76
N PHE A 37 -3.03 -7.30 2.66
CA PHE A 37 -2.01 -6.70 1.81
C PHE A 37 -0.78 -6.36 2.64
N ARG A 38 0.39 -6.73 2.13
CA ARG A 38 1.69 -6.34 2.70
C ARG A 38 2.39 -5.39 1.74
N PHE A 39 2.80 -4.24 2.25
CA PHE A 39 3.57 -3.23 1.52
C PHE A 39 4.98 -3.18 2.08
N GLU A 40 5.96 -3.45 1.23
CA GLU A 40 7.37 -3.43 1.61
C GLU A 40 8.12 -2.32 0.90
N VAL A 41 8.65 -1.41 1.70
CA VAL A 41 9.58 -0.37 1.27
C VAL A 41 10.99 -0.89 1.48
N LEU A 42 11.66 -1.25 0.39
CA LEU A 42 13.02 -1.77 0.39
C LEU A 42 14.04 -0.63 0.32
N PRO A 43 15.23 -0.81 0.93
CA PRO A 43 16.34 0.12 0.74
C PRO A 43 16.79 0.18 -0.71
N ASP A 44 17.31 1.36 -1.08
CA ASP A 44 17.90 1.66 -2.37
C ASP A 44 19.02 2.70 -2.21
N ASP A 45 19.51 3.26 -3.32
CA ASP A 45 20.60 4.24 -3.30
C ASP A 45 20.26 5.51 -2.50
N ALA A 46 18.98 5.87 -2.38
CA ALA A 46 18.52 7.03 -1.61
C ALA A 46 18.18 6.66 -0.16
N TYR A 47 17.66 5.45 0.07
CA TYR A 47 17.30 4.94 1.39
C TYR A 47 18.22 3.80 1.84
N PRO A 48 19.28 4.08 2.62
CA PRO A 48 20.24 3.06 3.08
C PRO A 48 19.79 2.29 4.35
N GLY A 49 18.55 2.48 4.80
CA GLY A 49 18.05 1.89 6.05
C GLY A 49 17.56 0.45 5.92
N ASP A 50 16.86 -0.04 6.95
CA ASP A 50 16.28 -1.39 6.94
C ASP A 50 14.94 -1.43 6.19
N PRO A 51 14.56 -2.54 5.55
CA PRO A 51 13.25 -2.69 4.94
C PRO A 51 12.10 -2.38 5.92
N VAL A 52 11.10 -1.62 5.48
CA VAL A 52 9.89 -1.35 6.27
C VAL A 52 8.73 -2.10 5.67
N ALA A 53 7.98 -2.84 6.50
CA ALA A 53 6.79 -3.57 6.09
C ALA A 53 5.55 -2.96 6.77
N LEU A 54 4.48 -2.85 6.01
CA LEU A 54 3.17 -2.38 6.45
C LEU A 54 2.11 -3.40 6.04
N THR A 55 1.23 -3.77 6.95
CA THR A 55 0.14 -4.72 6.71
C THR A 55 -1.18 -3.98 6.74
N VAL A 56 -1.98 -4.16 5.69
CA VAL A 56 -3.33 -3.60 5.52
C VAL A 56 -4.31 -4.74 5.37
N VAL A 57 -5.22 -4.87 6.34
CA VAL A 57 -6.25 -5.91 6.37
C VAL A 57 -7.57 -5.32 5.90
N VAL A 58 -8.14 -5.92 4.87
CA VAL A 58 -9.44 -5.59 4.29
C VAL A 58 -10.42 -6.70 4.63
N SER A 59 -11.59 -6.31 5.14
CA SER A 59 -12.69 -7.21 5.47
C SER A 59 -14.02 -6.54 5.13
N ASP A 60 -14.84 -7.23 4.34
CA ASP A 60 -16.16 -6.82 3.85
C ASP A 60 -16.31 -5.31 3.52
N GLY A 61 -15.40 -4.79 2.69
CA GLY A 61 -15.44 -3.40 2.23
C GLY A 61 -14.76 -2.39 3.17
N ALA A 62 -14.21 -2.80 4.31
CA ALA A 62 -13.53 -1.93 5.25
C ALA A 62 -12.06 -2.30 5.43
N CYS A 63 -11.21 -1.30 5.66
CA CYS A 63 -9.89 -1.51 6.22
C CYS A 63 -10.00 -1.62 7.74
N VAL A 64 -9.87 -2.85 8.26
CA VAL A 64 -10.03 -3.14 9.69
C VAL A 64 -8.73 -2.96 10.48
N ALA A 65 -7.58 -3.04 9.81
CA ALA A 65 -6.28 -2.73 10.40
C ALA A 65 -5.29 -2.25 9.33
N ALA A 66 -4.53 -1.21 9.65
CA ALA A 66 -3.27 -0.92 8.99
C ALA A 66 -2.19 -0.74 10.07
N ARG A 67 -1.09 -1.52 10.00
CA ARG A 67 -0.01 -1.46 10.99
C ARG A 67 1.34 -1.69 10.34
N GLY A 68 2.39 -1.05 10.84
CA GLY A 68 3.75 -1.34 10.44
C GLY A 68 4.41 -2.45 11.26
N HIS A 69 5.58 -2.83 10.78
CA HIS A 69 6.63 -3.56 11.49
C HIS A 69 6.45 -5.07 11.75
N ASP A 70 5.27 -5.65 11.53
CA ASP A 70 5.09 -7.11 11.59
C ASP A 70 5.44 -7.79 10.26
N ARG A 71 6.71 -8.20 10.12
CA ARG A 71 7.21 -8.92 8.94
C ARG A 71 6.81 -10.40 8.91
N ASP A 72 6.28 -10.93 10.01
CA ASP A 72 5.89 -12.33 10.13
C ASP A 72 4.38 -12.51 9.97
N ALA A 73 3.62 -11.41 9.84
CA ALA A 73 2.21 -11.45 9.53
C ALA A 73 1.95 -12.16 8.20
N ASP A 74 0.98 -13.08 8.22
CA ASP A 74 0.45 -13.72 7.02
C ASP A 74 -0.16 -12.66 6.08
N TYR A 75 0.03 -12.86 4.77
CA TYR A 75 -0.48 -11.97 3.74
C TYR A 75 -1.01 -12.77 2.55
N ASP A 76 -2.07 -12.24 1.92
CA ASP A 76 -2.60 -12.78 0.66
C ASP A 76 -1.90 -12.16 -0.56
N PHE A 77 -1.50 -10.89 -0.41
CA PHE A 77 -0.81 -10.11 -1.43
C PHE A 77 0.37 -9.37 -0.83
N VAL A 78 1.48 -9.29 -1.55
CA VAL A 78 2.59 -8.41 -1.21
C VAL A 78 2.96 -7.53 -2.40
N LEU A 79 3.13 -6.23 -2.15
CA LEU A 79 3.72 -5.28 -3.07
C LEU A 79 5.05 -4.80 -2.48
N ARG A 80 6.16 -5.21 -3.09
CA ARG A 80 7.51 -4.90 -2.63
C ARG A 80 8.28 -4.11 -3.68
N GLY A 81 8.96 -3.06 -3.26
CA GLY A 81 9.70 -2.20 -4.17
C GLY A 81 10.65 -1.24 -3.47
N PRO A 82 11.59 -0.64 -4.23
CA PRO A 82 12.55 0.31 -3.69
C PRO A 82 11.87 1.60 -3.23
N TYR A 83 12.48 2.30 -2.27
CA TYR A 83 11.96 3.55 -1.71
C TYR A 83 11.61 4.60 -2.78
N LEU A 84 12.46 4.80 -3.78
CA LEU A 84 12.20 5.75 -4.85
C LEU A 84 10.95 5.38 -5.68
N ALA A 85 10.68 4.08 -5.88
CA ALA A 85 9.46 3.66 -6.57
C ALA A 85 8.21 3.96 -5.74
N TRP A 86 8.28 3.79 -4.41
CA TRP A 86 7.21 4.16 -3.49
C TRP A 86 6.95 5.67 -3.49
N LYS A 87 8.03 6.47 -3.50
CA LYS A 87 7.95 7.93 -3.60
C LYS A 87 7.22 8.35 -4.88
N ASP A 88 7.65 7.85 -6.03
CA ASP A 88 6.99 8.13 -7.32
C ASP A 88 5.52 7.71 -7.32
N LEU A 89 5.21 6.53 -6.75
CA LEU A 89 3.85 6.00 -6.71
C LEU A 89 2.90 6.87 -5.88
N LEU A 90 3.36 7.30 -4.71
CA LEU A 90 2.58 8.11 -3.77
C LEU A 90 2.48 9.57 -4.22
N ALA A 91 3.50 10.11 -4.87
CA ALA A 91 3.46 11.43 -5.51
C ALA A 91 2.54 11.46 -6.75
N GLY A 92 2.22 10.29 -7.31
CA GLY A 92 1.39 10.16 -8.52
C GLY A 92 2.18 10.33 -9.81
N ASP A 93 3.52 10.31 -9.75
CA ASP A 93 4.41 10.40 -10.90
C ASP A 93 4.42 9.12 -11.74
N VAL A 94 4.01 7.99 -11.15
CA VAL A 94 3.83 6.71 -11.85
C VAL A 94 2.52 6.04 -11.48
N ASP A 95 1.86 5.43 -12.48
CA ASP A 95 0.76 4.51 -12.26
C ASP A 95 1.18 3.12 -11.77
N VAL A 96 0.46 2.61 -10.75
CA VAL A 96 0.77 1.32 -10.11
C VAL A 96 0.89 0.18 -11.11
N SER A 97 0.03 0.15 -12.13
CA SER A 97 0.05 -0.86 -13.17
C SER A 97 1.34 -0.78 -14.00
N ASP A 98 1.77 0.42 -14.37
CA ASP A 98 3.01 0.64 -15.12
C ASP A 98 4.24 0.33 -14.27
N ALA A 99 4.19 0.64 -12.97
CA ALA A 99 5.27 0.35 -12.03
C ALA A 99 5.45 -1.16 -11.82
N VAL A 100 4.36 -1.92 -11.73
CA VAL A 100 4.39 -3.39 -11.64
C VAL A 100 4.80 -4.01 -12.98
N MET A 101 4.21 -3.61 -14.10
CA MET A 101 4.55 -4.14 -15.43
C MET A 101 6.00 -3.82 -15.83
N GLY A 102 6.51 -2.66 -15.43
CA GLY A 102 7.90 -2.25 -15.63
C GLY A 102 8.89 -2.93 -14.68
N GLY A 103 8.42 -3.79 -13.76
CA GLY A 103 9.27 -4.50 -12.80
C GLY A 103 9.87 -3.62 -11.71
N ARG A 104 9.35 -2.40 -11.50
CA ARG A 104 9.76 -1.53 -10.37
C ARG A 104 9.19 -2.02 -9.05
N PHE A 105 7.97 -2.55 -9.08
CA PHE A 105 7.39 -3.29 -7.98
C PHE A 105 7.27 -4.75 -8.33
N ASP A 106 7.58 -5.59 -7.36
CA ASP A 106 7.23 -7.00 -7.39
C ASP A 106 5.90 -7.18 -6.64
N LEU A 107 4.93 -7.76 -7.32
CA LEU A 107 3.58 -8.00 -6.81
C LEU A 107 3.36 -9.51 -6.78
N GLU A 108 3.19 -10.06 -5.58
CA GLU A 108 2.84 -11.47 -5.41
C GLU A 108 1.41 -11.61 -4.88
N GLY A 109 0.75 -12.69 -5.31
CA GLY A 109 -0.60 -13.07 -4.90
C GLY A 109 -1.40 -13.71 -6.04
N PRO A 110 -2.60 -14.21 -5.77
CA PRO A 110 -3.44 -14.86 -6.77
C PRO A 110 -3.90 -13.88 -7.85
N THR A 111 -3.34 -14.01 -9.06
CA THR A 111 -3.63 -13.14 -10.21
C THR A 111 -5.12 -13.08 -10.54
N THR A 112 -5.83 -14.21 -10.42
CA THR A 112 -7.29 -14.27 -10.64
C THR A 112 -8.04 -13.33 -9.70
N THR A 113 -7.65 -13.27 -8.43
CA THR A 113 -8.28 -12.40 -7.43
C THR A 113 -7.96 -10.93 -7.71
N LEU A 114 -6.73 -10.59 -8.08
CA LEU A 114 -6.35 -9.23 -8.47
C LEU A 114 -7.19 -8.71 -9.64
N LEU A 115 -7.41 -9.55 -10.66
CA LEU A 115 -8.22 -9.19 -11.83
C LEU A 115 -9.70 -9.01 -11.46
N GLN A 116 -10.25 -9.89 -10.61
CA GLN A 116 -11.63 -9.79 -10.12
C GLN A 116 -11.86 -8.58 -9.21
N ARG A 117 -10.84 -8.18 -8.44
CA ARG A 117 -10.91 -7.10 -7.45
C ARG A 117 -10.18 -5.82 -7.88
N ARG A 118 -9.91 -5.66 -9.18
CA ARG A 118 -9.14 -4.54 -9.74
C ARG A 118 -9.65 -3.15 -9.31
N GLU A 119 -10.96 -2.99 -9.13
CA GLU A 119 -11.55 -1.71 -8.70
C GLU A 119 -11.24 -1.42 -7.23
N ALA A 120 -11.32 -2.42 -6.35
CA ALA A 120 -10.91 -2.29 -4.96
C ALA A 120 -9.42 -1.97 -4.83
N ILE A 121 -8.57 -2.64 -5.63
CA ILE A 121 -7.12 -2.35 -5.67
C ILE A 121 -6.87 -0.91 -6.15
N ALA A 122 -7.56 -0.47 -7.20
CA ALA A 122 -7.42 0.89 -7.70
C ALA A 122 -7.85 1.94 -6.66
N GLU A 123 -8.96 1.72 -5.95
CA GLU A 123 -9.37 2.60 -4.84
C GLU A 123 -8.40 2.59 -3.67
N LEU A 124 -7.80 1.43 -3.33
CA LEU A 124 -6.75 1.35 -2.31
C LEU A 124 -5.56 2.23 -2.68
N VAL A 125 -5.09 2.14 -3.93
CA VAL A 125 -3.96 2.95 -4.41
C VAL A 125 -4.32 4.44 -4.43
N ARG A 126 -5.55 4.80 -4.82
CA ARG A 126 -6.04 6.18 -4.75
C ARG A 126 -6.09 6.68 -3.31
N ALA A 127 -6.49 5.84 -2.36
CA ALA A 127 -6.46 6.17 -0.93
C ALA A 127 -5.03 6.44 -0.46
N ALA A 128 -4.07 5.57 -0.81
CA ALA A 128 -2.66 5.74 -0.48
C ALA A 128 -2.07 7.05 -1.02
N ARG A 129 -2.39 7.41 -2.27
CA ARG A 129 -1.98 8.69 -2.86
C ARG A 129 -2.64 9.92 -2.24
N SER A 130 -3.83 9.77 -1.63
CA SER A 130 -4.51 10.89 -0.98
C SER A 130 -4.01 11.18 0.44
N VAL A 131 -3.17 10.31 1.00
CA VAL A 131 -2.54 10.55 2.30
C VAL A 131 -1.35 11.47 2.10
N ASP A 132 -1.44 12.69 2.64
CA ASP A 132 -0.28 13.60 2.72
C ASP A 132 0.89 12.90 3.42
N VAL A 133 2.07 12.93 2.79
CA VAL A 133 3.27 12.25 3.26
C VAL A 133 4.51 13.08 2.93
N GLU A 134 5.46 13.11 3.85
CA GLU A 134 6.81 13.66 3.63
C GLU A 134 7.79 12.52 3.34
N TYR A 135 8.87 12.83 2.62
CA TYR A 135 9.89 11.86 2.22
C TYR A 135 11.18 12.21 2.93
N ALA A 136 11.70 11.29 3.75
CA ALA A 136 12.95 11.49 4.48
C ALA A 136 14.19 11.60 3.56
N TYR A 137 14.11 11.01 2.35
CA TYR A 137 15.22 10.90 1.40
C TYR A 137 14.82 11.32 -0.02
#